data_AF-A0A9P1BM31-F1
#
_entry.id   AF-A0A9P1BM31-F1
#
_cell.length_a   1.000
_cell.length_b   1.000
_cell.length_c   1.000
_cell.angle_alpha   90.00
_cell.angle_beta   90.00
_cell.angle_gamma   90.00
#
_symmetry.space_group_name_H-M   'P 1'
#
loop_
_entity.id
_entity.type
_entity.pdbx_description
1 polymer ?
#
loop_
_entity_poly.entity_id
_entity_poly.type
_entity_poly.pdbx_seq_one_letter_code
_entity_poly.pdbx_strand_id
1 'polypeptide(L)'
;MELSDEDVAKLLAKDIDKHKSKAAYCVGATRGLFGGKRIGDKADRQRPSMKSVVPISEEPVAIAGPPGSVEPEEPGPEPACVVEFVAKNFAVSESIGTVKLRVKRKGDLTSEVKVQYESEDGIAKAGMDYHEVKGELVFLPQEDMKEIEVPIIDDSTWEEDEEFYVHLTSIVTVKGQVSGLGRASKARIVIIDDDCPGVLSFEKDVIEVQETSKDQVIQVLVNRKGGSSGSVSCKFQTEAASATQGADYVHTEGTLTFEEGVTSQEIAVTIISKGRVYGKEEFRLIMSEAQNGLSFDPERDGGPDQSIATIVILPDEVAKSRLDRVASLLRINRDRAALGASNWKEQAALGRTYGMVIRMS
;
A
#
# COMPACT_ATOMS: atom_id res chain seq x y z
N MET A 1 9.20 -4.49 46.38
CA MET A 1 9.66 -3.68 47.53
C MET A 1 9.36 -2.25 47.14
N GLU A 2 8.38 -1.62 47.75
CA GLU A 2 7.98 -0.25 47.39
C GLU A 2 9.03 0.73 47.93
N LEU A 3 9.49 1.65 47.08
CA LEU A 3 10.38 2.73 47.49
C LEU A 3 9.56 3.77 48.27
N SER A 4 10.11 4.27 49.39
CA SER A 4 9.40 5.29 50.17
C SER A 4 9.49 6.66 49.48
N ASP A 5 8.54 7.56 49.79
CA ASP A 5 8.54 8.93 49.26
C ASP A 5 9.85 9.69 49.59
N GLU A 6 10.54 9.33 50.68
CA GLU A 6 11.85 9.88 51.01
C GLU A 6 12.99 9.41 50.10
N ASP A 7 12.91 8.18 49.59
CA ASP A 7 13.97 7.60 48.74
C ASP A 7 13.93 8.21 47.33
N VAL A 8 12.73 8.49 46.82
CA VAL A 8 12.52 9.24 45.57
C VAL A 8 13.07 10.66 45.68
N ALA A 9 12.84 11.33 46.81
CA ALA A 9 13.37 12.68 47.07
C ALA A 9 14.91 12.71 47.14
N LYS A 10 15.55 11.67 47.71
CA LYS A 10 17.01 11.55 47.79
C LYS A 10 17.67 11.26 46.43
N LEU A 11 16.97 10.58 45.51
CA LEU A 11 17.45 10.36 44.14
C LEU A 11 17.46 11.67 43.34
N LEU A 12 16.38 12.44 43.36
CA LEU A 12 16.27 13.74 42.67
C LEU A 12 17.33 14.76 43.11
N ALA A 13 17.79 14.70 44.37
CA ALA A 13 18.83 15.58 44.88
C ALA A 13 20.24 15.25 44.33
N LYS A 14 20.45 14.06 43.75
CA LYS A 14 21.77 13.55 43.36
C LYS A 14 22.19 13.92 41.93
N ASP A 15 21.22 14.18 41.05
CA ASP A 15 21.46 14.49 39.63
C ASP A 15 21.72 15.99 39.36
N ILE A 16 21.63 16.85 40.38
CA ILE A 16 21.68 18.32 40.22
C ILE A 16 23.13 18.87 40.18
N ASP A 17 24.16 18.08 40.48
CA ASP A 17 25.54 18.58 40.60
C ASP A 17 26.57 17.86 39.72
N LYS A 18 26.75 18.34 38.48
CA LYS A 18 28.08 18.72 37.93
C LYS A 18 28.09 19.35 36.51
N HIS A 19 29.17 20.11 36.29
CA HIS A 19 29.71 20.65 35.02
C HIS A 19 29.00 21.84 34.33
N LYS A 20 29.53 23.05 34.59
CA LYS A 20 29.28 24.27 33.80
C LYS A 20 30.26 24.35 32.61
N SER A 21 29.74 24.65 31.42
CA SER A 21 30.50 24.70 30.16
C SER A 21 31.23 26.04 29.91
N LYS A 22 32.29 26.00 29.10
CA LYS A 22 33.26 27.08 28.78
C LYS A 22 32.64 28.38 28.21
N ALA A 23 31.40 28.35 27.73
CA ALA A 23 30.72 29.49 27.12
C ALA A 23 30.53 30.70 28.06
N ALA A 24 30.64 30.50 29.38
CA ALA A 24 30.51 31.57 30.38
C ALA A 24 31.60 32.66 30.29
N TYR A 25 32.75 32.40 29.66
CA TYR A 25 33.87 33.36 29.63
C TYR A 25 33.84 34.35 28.45
N CYS A 26 33.06 34.09 27.39
CA CYS A 26 33.16 34.85 26.14
C CYS A 26 32.27 36.11 26.05
N VAL A 27 31.32 36.31 26.99
CA VAL A 27 30.30 37.37 26.89
C VAL A 27 30.74 38.70 27.54
N GLY A 28 31.95 38.76 28.13
CA GLY A 28 32.46 39.96 28.79
C GLY A 28 32.93 41.09 27.86
N ALA A 29 33.15 40.83 26.56
CA ALA A 29 33.83 41.75 25.65
C ALA A 29 33.10 41.91 24.30
N THR A 30 32.01 42.67 24.27
CA THR A 30 31.49 43.40 23.08
C THR A 30 30.25 44.23 23.46
N ARG A 31 30.39 45.20 24.38
CA ARG A 31 29.33 46.16 24.70
C ARG A 31 29.86 47.58 24.67
N GLY A 32 29.91 48.16 23.46
CA GLY A 32 30.24 49.58 23.28
C GLY A 32 30.93 49.93 21.97
N LEU A 33 30.25 49.77 20.83
CA LEU A 33 30.56 50.48 19.57
C LEU A 33 29.23 50.74 18.83
N PHE A 34 28.91 52.02 18.67
CA PHE A 34 27.68 52.61 18.10
C PHE A 34 27.56 52.32 16.58
N GLY A 35 26.45 52.54 15.87
CA GLY A 35 25.14 53.15 16.16
C GLY A 35 24.30 53.21 14.85
N GLY A 36 22.98 53.43 14.91
CA GLY A 36 22.08 53.24 13.74
C GLY A 36 21.61 54.51 13.02
N LYS A 37 20.83 54.33 11.92
CA LYS A 37 19.91 55.33 11.34
C LYS A 37 18.88 54.70 10.37
N ARG A 38 17.70 55.33 10.22
CA ARG A 38 16.62 54.99 9.28
C ARG A 38 16.40 56.12 8.26
N ILE A 39 16.20 55.78 6.97
CA ILE A 39 15.58 56.53 5.85
C ILE A 39 15.10 55.45 4.85
N GLY A 40 14.00 55.52 4.09
CA GLY A 40 12.89 56.49 3.99
C GLY A 40 12.22 56.39 2.59
N ASP A 41 10.89 56.40 2.50
CA ASP A 41 10.12 56.05 1.28
C ASP A 41 10.23 57.04 0.11
N LYS A 42 10.27 56.53 -1.14
CA LYS A 42 9.71 57.19 -2.34
C LYS A 42 9.28 56.21 -3.46
N ALA A 43 7.97 56.25 -3.75
CA ALA A 43 7.29 56.26 -5.06
C ALA A 43 7.85 55.51 -6.31
N ASP A 44 6.99 54.60 -6.81
CA ASP A 44 6.46 54.52 -8.19
C ASP A 44 7.40 54.61 -9.41
N ARG A 45 7.45 53.50 -10.18
CA ARG A 45 7.24 53.51 -11.65
C ARG A 45 7.06 52.10 -12.24
N GLN A 46 5.88 51.90 -12.87
CA GLN A 46 5.64 51.13 -14.10
C GLN A 46 6.25 49.71 -14.24
N ARG A 47 5.38 48.69 -14.12
CA ARG A 47 5.56 47.37 -14.77
C ARG A 47 4.83 47.35 -16.12
N PRO A 48 5.45 46.93 -17.25
CA PRO A 48 4.73 46.67 -18.48
C PRO A 48 4.02 45.31 -18.42
N SER A 49 2.78 45.23 -18.92
CA SER A 49 2.06 43.95 -19.07
C SER A 49 2.50 43.22 -20.35
N MET A 50 2.92 41.96 -20.25
CA MET A 50 3.03 41.10 -21.43
C MET A 50 1.65 40.54 -21.81
N LYS A 51 1.07 41.10 -22.87
CA LYS A 51 -0.03 40.49 -23.63
C LYS A 51 0.50 40.05 -24.99
N SER A 52 0.53 38.74 -25.25
CA SER A 52 0.39 38.17 -26.59
C SER A 52 0.34 36.63 -26.50
N VAL A 53 -0.85 36.08 -26.27
CA VAL A 53 -1.15 34.70 -26.67
C VAL A 53 -1.34 34.73 -28.19
N VAL A 54 -0.68 33.82 -28.91
CA VAL A 54 -0.84 33.68 -30.36
C VAL A 54 -2.00 32.72 -30.63
N PRO A 55 -3.08 33.15 -31.31
CA PRO A 55 -4.11 32.23 -31.78
C PRO A 55 -3.64 31.55 -33.07
N ILE A 56 -3.66 30.21 -33.09
CA ILE A 56 -3.58 29.45 -34.33
C ILE A 56 -5.00 29.39 -34.89
N SER A 57 -5.19 29.96 -36.08
CA SER A 57 -6.46 29.93 -36.81
C SER A 57 -6.62 28.60 -37.55
N GLU A 58 -7.63 27.83 -37.20
CA GLU A 58 -8.11 26.72 -38.04
C GLU A 58 -8.93 27.31 -39.21
N GLU A 59 -8.45 27.11 -40.45
CA GLU A 59 -9.27 27.31 -41.64
C GLU A 59 -9.87 25.97 -42.09
N PRO A 60 -11.21 25.85 -42.24
CA PRO A 60 -11.84 24.65 -42.75
C PRO A 60 -11.69 24.57 -44.27
N VAL A 61 -10.72 23.80 -44.75
CA VAL A 61 -10.53 23.52 -46.18
C VAL A 61 -11.64 22.59 -46.68
N ALA A 62 -12.70 23.17 -47.23
CA ALA A 62 -13.76 22.44 -47.90
C ALA A 62 -13.32 22.00 -49.31
N ILE A 63 -12.94 20.73 -49.46
CA ILE A 63 -12.82 20.09 -50.78
C ILE A 63 -14.10 19.33 -51.07
N ALA A 64 -14.99 19.99 -51.81
CA ALA A 64 -16.17 19.35 -52.40
C ALA A 64 -15.76 18.60 -53.68
N GLY A 65 -15.50 17.29 -53.55
CA GLY A 65 -15.61 16.35 -54.66
C GLY A 65 -16.99 15.70 -54.64
N PRO A 66 -17.62 15.41 -55.79
CA PRO A 66 -18.88 14.66 -55.80
C PRO A 66 -18.64 13.25 -55.24
N PRO A 67 -19.60 12.66 -54.51
CA PRO A 67 -19.49 11.26 -54.13
C PRO A 67 -19.57 10.42 -55.41
N GLY A 68 -18.40 9.94 -55.86
CA GLY A 68 -18.37 8.83 -56.79
C GLY A 68 -19.14 7.67 -56.14
N SER A 69 -20.13 7.16 -56.86
CA SER A 69 -20.83 5.95 -56.46
C SER A 69 -19.83 4.80 -56.44
N VAL A 70 -19.27 4.54 -55.26
CA VAL A 70 -18.74 3.22 -54.93
C VAL A 70 -19.96 2.32 -54.95
N GLU A 71 -20.18 1.67 -56.09
CA GLU A 71 -21.01 0.47 -56.13
C GLU A 71 -20.47 -0.44 -55.03
N PRO A 72 -21.31 -0.93 -54.10
CA PRO A 72 -20.83 -1.91 -53.15
C PRO A 72 -20.29 -3.09 -53.96
N GLU A 73 -19.02 -3.46 -53.78
CA GLU A 73 -18.51 -4.70 -54.33
C GLU A 73 -19.50 -5.80 -53.93
N GLU A 74 -20.07 -6.50 -54.91
CA GLU A 74 -21.07 -7.52 -54.62
C GLU A 74 -20.44 -8.49 -53.60
N PRO A 75 -21.15 -8.81 -52.50
CA PRO A 75 -20.61 -9.73 -51.52
C PRO A 75 -20.31 -11.04 -52.24
N GLY A 76 -19.01 -11.35 -52.36
CA GLY A 76 -18.54 -12.60 -52.93
C GLY A 76 -19.27 -13.76 -52.24
N PRO A 77 -19.56 -14.86 -52.95
CA PRO A 77 -20.58 -15.83 -52.59
C PRO A 77 -20.49 -16.20 -51.11
N GLU A 78 -21.50 -15.78 -50.33
CA GLU A 78 -21.48 -16.00 -48.89
C GLU A 78 -21.32 -17.49 -48.62
N PRO A 79 -20.36 -17.89 -47.75
CA PRO A 79 -20.12 -19.30 -47.47
C PRO A 79 -21.41 -19.96 -46.98
N ALA A 80 -21.83 -21.01 -47.69
CA ALA A 80 -23.07 -21.74 -47.42
C ALA A 80 -23.13 -22.30 -46.00
N CYS A 81 -21.98 -22.53 -45.37
CA CYS A 81 -21.84 -22.88 -43.97
C CYS A 81 -20.70 -22.08 -43.32
N VAL A 82 -20.95 -21.52 -42.13
CA VAL A 82 -19.97 -20.77 -41.34
C VAL A 82 -19.81 -21.41 -39.96
N VAL A 83 -18.58 -21.70 -39.55
CA VAL A 83 -18.28 -22.18 -38.20
C VAL A 83 -17.47 -21.13 -37.43
N GLU A 84 -17.90 -20.80 -36.22
CA GLU A 84 -17.27 -19.81 -35.35
C GLU A 84 -17.51 -20.10 -33.87
N PHE A 85 -16.67 -19.59 -32.98
CA PHE A 85 -16.92 -19.63 -31.54
C PHE A 85 -18.19 -18.84 -31.16
N VAL A 86 -18.86 -19.29 -30.09
CA VAL A 86 -20.03 -18.58 -29.54
C VAL A 86 -19.62 -17.21 -28.99
N ALA A 87 -18.48 -17.15 -28.28
CA ALA A 87 -17.86 -15.95 -27.73
C ALA A 87 -16.37 -15.88 -28.14
N LYS A 88 -15.79 -14.67 -28.14
CA LYS A 88 -14.38 -14.45 -28.51
C LYS A 88 -13.41 -14.38 -27.32
N ASN A 89 -13.92 -14.00 -26.16
CA ASN A 89 -13.13 -13.81 -24.95
C ASN A 89 -13.78 -14.66 -23.86
N PHE A 90 -12.96 -15.42 -23.14
CA PHE A 90 -13.32 -16.17 -21.95
C PHE A 90 -12.38 -15.73 -20.83
N ALA A 91 -12.90 -15.75 -19.60
CA ALA A 91 -12.13 -15.54 -18.38
C ALA A 91 -12.56 -16.65 -17.42
N VAL A 92 -11.60 -17.36 -16.84
CA VAL A 92 -11.82 -18.52 -15.97
C VAL A 92 -10.83 -18.47 -14.82
N SER A 93 -11.21 -18.99 -13.64
CA SER A 93 -10.23 -19.32 -12.60
C SER A 93 -9.29 -20.41 -13.09
N GLU A 94 -8.07 -20.43 -12.57
CA GLU A 94 -7.15 -21.55 -12.71
C GLU A 94 -7.78 -22.85 -12.19
N SER A 95 -8.35 -22.79 -10.98
CA SER A 95 -9.06 -23.89 -10.30
C SER A 95 -10.36 -24.39 -10.96
N ILE A 96 -10.69 -23.92 -12.18
CA ILE A 96 -11.81 -24.45 -12.97
C ILE A 96 -11.56 -25.88 -13.48
N GLY A 97 -10.30 -26.27 -13.64
CA GLY A 97 -9.83 -27.57 -14.15
C GLY A 97 -10.14 -27.86 -15.64
N THR A 98 -11.25 -27.39 -16.21
CA THR A 98 -11.53 -27.50 -17.66
C THR A 98 -12.48 -26.42 -18.17
N VAL A 99 -12.01 -25.60 -19.11
CA VAL A 99 -12.85 -24.61 -19.82
C VAL A 99 -13.53 -25.24 -21.05
N LYS A 100 -14.81 -24.91 -21.26
CA LYS A 100 -15.62 -25.41 -22.38
C LYS A 100 -15.91 -24.32 -23.41
N LEU A 101 -15.21 -24.39 -24.54
CA LEU A 101 -15.35 -23.45 -25.64
C LEU A 101 -16.44 -23.92 -26.60
N ARG A 102 -17.61 -23.29 -26.53
CA ARG A 102 -18.73 -23.59 -27.45
C ARG A 102 -18.44 -23.05 -28.85
N VAL A 103 -18.52 -23.92 -29.85
CA VAL A 103 -18.40 -23.64 -31.28
C VAL A 103 -19.76 -23.84 -31.93
N LYS A 104 -20.22 -22.84 -32.69
CA LYS A 104 -21.51 -22.84 -33.40
C LYS A 104 -21.31 -22.88 -34.92
N ARG A 105 -22.16 -23.63 -35.59
CA ARG A 105 -22.30 -23.72 -37.04
C ARG A 105 -23.55 -22.95 -37.47
N LYS A 106 -23.44 -22.19 -38.55
CA LYS A 106 -24.50 -21.37 -39.15
C LYS A 106 -24.61 -21.64 -40.65
N GLY A 107 -25.77 -21.35 -41.23
CA GLY A 107 -26.04 -21.61 -42.64
C GLY A 107 -26.63 -23.01 -42.84
N ASP A 108 -26.15 -23.72 -43.86
CA ASP A 108 -26.62 -25.06 -44.19
C ASP A 108 -26.11 -26.10 -43.19
N LEU A 109 -27.06 -26.85 -42.61
CA LEU A 109 -26.85 -27.94 -41.65
C LEU A 109 -27.14 -29.33 -42.26
N THR A 110 -27.36 -29.46 -43.57
CA THR A 110 -27.70 -30.74 -44.21
C THR A 110 -26.51 -31.66 -44.45
N SER A 111 -25.29 -31.12 -44.54
CA SER A 111 -24.04 -31.83 -44.81
C SER A 111 -23.19 -32.05 -43.54
N GLU A 112 -22.27 -33.02 -43.58
CA GLU A 112 -21.21 -33.14 -42.57
C GLU A 112 -20.13 -32.06 -42.80
N VAL A 113 -19.71 -31.40 -41.73
CA VAL A 113 -18.64 -30.39 -41.74
C VAL A 113 -17.61 -30.73 -40.66
N LYS A 114 -16.33 -30.72 -41.04
CA LYS A 114 -15.20 -31.00 -40.16
C LYS A 114 -14.38 -29.72 -39.97
N VAL A 115 -14.05 -29.38 -38.72
CA VAL A 115 -13.24 -28.20 -38.39
C VAL A 115 -12.09 -28.59 -37.48
N GLN A 116 -10.87 -28.34 -37.94
CA GLN A 116 -9.68 -28.53 -37.13
C GLN A 116 -9.47 -27.34 -36.19
N TYR A 117 -8.99 -27.63 -34.99
CA TYR A 117 -8.62 -26.64 -34.00
C TYR A 117 -7.28 -26.96 -33.34
N GLU A 118 -6.60 -25.91 -32.91
CA GLU A 118 -5.37 -25.99 -32.11
C GLU A 118 -5.28 -24.82 -31.12
N SER A 119 -4.62 -25.03 -29.99
CA SER A 119 -4.21 -23.97 -29.08
C SER A 119 -2.95 -23.24 -29.58
N GLU A 120 -2.84 -21.96 -29.25
CA GLU A 120 -1.67 -21.10 -29.46
C GLU A 120 -1.33 -20.45 -28.11
N ASP A 121 -0.08 -20.62 -27.66
CA ASP A 121 0.45 -19.98 -26.45
C ASP A 121 0.38 -18.45 -26.56
N GLY A 122 0.10 -17.78 -25.45
CA GLY A 122 0.14 -16.33 -25.35
C GLY A 122 1.19 -15.89 -24.34
N ILE A 123 0.74 -15.38 -23.19
CA ILE A 123 1.56 -15.30 -21.99
C ILE A 123 1.62 -16.72 -21.40
N ALA A 124 0.44 -17.30 -21.14
CA ALA A 124 0.23 -18.70 -20.78
C ALA A 124 0.88 -19.68 -21.77
N LYS A 125 1.43 -20.76 -21.23
CA LYS A 125 2.24 -21.80 -21.88
C LYS A 125 1.66 -23.19 -21.68
N ALA A 126 1.53 -23.91 -22.79
CA ALA A 126 1.13 -25.30 -22.77
C ALA A 126 2.10 -26.16 -21.91
N GLY A 127 1.55 -26.84 -20.91
CA GLY A 127 2.27 -27.72 -19.98
C GLY A 127 2.71 -27.06 -18.68
N MET A 128 2.49 -25.75 -18.51
CA MET A 128 2.59 -25.05 -17.22
C MET A 128 1.18 -24.75 -16.70
N ASP A 129 0.42 -23.92 -17.39
CA ASP A 129 -0.86 -23.34 -16.92
C ASP A 129 -2.09 -23.84 -17.72
N TYR A 130 -1.87 -24.47 -18.89
CA TYR A 130 -2.92 -25.23 -19.58
C TYR A 130 -2.37 -26.44 -20.36
N HIS A 131 -3.22 -27.41 -20.68
CA HIS A 131 -2.82 -28.54 -21.53
C HIS A 131 -3.04 -28.24 -23.03
N GLU A 132 -2.02 -28.47 -23.87
CA GLU A 132 -2.12 -28.28 -25.33
C GLU A 132 -3.30 -29.08 -25.91
N VAL A 133 -4.16 -28.42 -26.68
CA VAL A 133 -5.30 -29.04 -27.33
C VAL A 133 -5.21 -28.94 -28.84
N LYS A 134 -5.34 -30.08 -29.51
CA LYS A 134 -5.39 -30.16 -30.98
C LYS A 134 -6.34 -31.27 -31.41
N GLY A 135 -7.24 -30.98 -32.34
CA GLY A 135 -8.26 -31.95 -32.74
C GLY A 135 -9.10 -31.56 -33.94
N GLU A 136 -10.13 -32.35 -34.21
CA GLU A 136 -11.13 -32.15 -35.25
C GLU A 136 -12.54 -32.23 -34.64
N LEU A 137 -13.32 -31.15 -34.77
CA LEU A 137 -14.75 -31.15 -34.52
C LEU A 137 -15.48 -31.67 -35.76
N VAL A 138 -16.30 -32.71 -35.58
CA VAL A 138 -17.19 -33.23 -36.63
C VAL A 138 -18.62 -32.81 -36.32
N PHE A 139 -19.20 -31.93 -37.14
CA PHE A 139 -20.61 -31.58 -37.11
C PHE A 139 -21.38 -32.48 -38.07
N LEU A 140 -22.18 -33.39 -37.52
CA LEU A 140 -23.10 -34.22 -38.28
C LEU A 140 -24.26 -33.38 -38.85
N PRO A 141 -25.03 -33.91 -39.82
CA PRO A 141 -26.24 -33.25 -40.31
C PRO A 141 -27.21 -32.90 -39.15
N GLN A 142 -27.71 -31.67 -39.17
CA GLN A 142 -28.56 -31.04 -38.15
C GLN A 142 -27.88 -30.72 -36.80
N GLU A 143 -26.58 -30.94 -36.64
CA GLU A 143 -25.83 -30.43 -35.48
C GLU A 143 -25.35 -28.99 -35.74
N ASP A 144 -25.75 -28.06 -34.87
CA ASP A 144 -25.39 -26.64 -34.92
C ASP A 144 -24.39 -26.21 -33.84
N MET A 145 -24.13 -27.05 -32.82
CA MET A 145 -23.22 -26.75 -31.71
C MET A 145 -22.33 -27.95 -31.33
N LYS A 146 -21.08 -27.65 -30.99
CA LYS A 146 -20.10 -28.55 -30.36
C LYS A 146 -19.31 -27.80 -29.30
N GLU A 147 -18.60 -28.54 -28.45
CA GLU A 147 -17.73 -27.98 -27.41
C GLU A 147 -16.30 -28.49 -27.63
N ILE A 148 -15.32 -27.61 -27.43
CA ILE A 148 -13.92 -27.97 -27.24
C ILE A 148 -13.66 -27.84 -25.75
N GLU A 149 -13.18 -28.92 -25.14
CA GLU A 149 -12.76 -28.94 -23.73
C GLU A 149 -11.24 -28.70 -23.68
N VAL A 150 -10.83 -27.70 -22.90
CA VAL A 150 -9.40 -27.39 -22.66
C VAL A 150 -9.14 -27.54 -21.18
N PRO A 151 -8.35 -28.54 -20.76
CA PRO A 151 -7.95 -28.67 -19.37
C PRO A 151 -7.01 -27.52 -18.99
N ILE A 152 -7.33 -26.86 -17.88
CA ILE A 152 -6.49 -25.85 -17.23
C ILE A 152 -5.69 -26.58 -16.15
N ILE A 153 -4.42 -26.20 -15.99
CA ILE A 153 -3.56 -26.72 -14.92
C ILE A 153 -3.75 -25.78 -13.72
N ASP A 154 -3.73 -26.35 -12.52
CA ASP A 154 -4.05 -25.73 -11.23
C ASP A 154 -2.86 -26.02 -10.31
N ASP A 155 -2.07 -25.00 -9.95
CA ASP A 155 -0.93 -25.14 -9.04
C ASP A 155 -1.11 -24.49 -7.65
N SER A 156 -0.17 -23.67 -7.17
CA SER A 156 -0.18 -22.99 -5.87
C SER A 156 0.76 -21.77 -5.85
N THR A 157 1.14 -21.27 -7.03
CA THR A 157 2.14 -20.23 -7.25
C THR A 157 1.43 -19.00 -7.77
N TRP A 158 1.58 -17.86 -7.11
CA TRP A 158 1.00 -16.62 -7.61
C TRP A 158 1.71 -16.08 -8.85
N GLU A 159 0.97 -16.00 -9.93
CA GLU A 159 1.29 -15.43 -11.24
C GLU A 159 0.41 -14.18 -11.53
N GLU A 160 0.57 -13.57 -12.71
CA GLU A 160 -0.33 -12.49 -13.15
C GLU A 160 -1.44 -13.07 -14.04
N ASP A 161 -2.54 -12.33 -14.30
CA ASP A 161 -3.60 -12.77 -15.24
C ASP A 161 -3.02 -13.14 -16.62
N GLU A 162 -2.85 -14.42 -16.90
CA GLU A 162 -2.23 -14.93 -18.12
C GLU A 162 -3.27 -15.21 -19.22
N GLU A 163 -2.86 -15.13 -20.49
CA GLU A 163 -3.75 -15.39 -21.62
C GLU A 163 -3.15 -16.33 -22.66
N PHE A 164 -3.98 -17.27 -23.15
CA PHE A 164 -3.70 -18.13 -24.30
C PHE A 164 -4.87 -18.08 -25.30
N TYR A 165 -4.71 -18.78 -26.42
CA TYR A 165 -5.65 -18.71 -27.53
C TYR A 165 -6.02 -20.10 -28.07
N VAL A 166 -7.22 -20.22 -28.62
CA VAL A 166 -7.66 -21.42 -29.36
C VAL A 166 -8.23 -21.00 -30.70
N HIS A 167 -7.76 -21.66 -31.75
CA HIS A 167 -7.99 -21.27 -33.14
C HIS A 167 -8.71 -22.39 -33.88
N LEU A 168 -9.74 -22.03 -34.65
CA LEU A 168 -10.25 -22.85 -35.74
C LEU A 168 -9.37 -22.57 -36.97
N THR A 169 -8.75 -23.61 -37.54
CA THR A 169 -7.70 -23.44 -38.56
C THR A 169 -8.14 -23.85 -39.95
N SER A 170 -8.71 -25.05 -40.09
CA SER A 170 -9.10 -25.63 -41.38
C SER A 170 -10.53 -26.16 -41.31
N ILE A 171 -11.32 -25.91 -42.36
CA ILE A 171 -12.67 -26.42 -42.53
C ILE A 171 -12.75 -27.32 -43.76
N VAL A 172 -13.04 -28.60 -43.54
CA VAL A 172 -13.17 -29.61 -44.60
C VAL A 172 -14.66 -29.93 -44.77
N THR A 173 -15.16 -29.79 -46.00
CA THR A 173 -16.58 -29.98 -46.33
C THR A 173 -16.75 -31.13 -47.30
N VAL A 174 -17.77 -31.97 -47.07
CA VAL A 174 -18.08 -33.09 -47.96
C VAL A 174 -18.87 -32.60 -49.18
N LYS A 175 -18.18 -32.48 -50.33
CA LYS A 175 -18.72 -32.22 -51.68
C LYS A 175 -19.46 -30.88 -51.91
N GLY A 176 -18.81 -29.98 -52.64
CA GLY A 176 -19.48 -28.95 -53.46
C GLY A 176 -20.00 -27.71 -52.75
N GLN A 177 -19.94 -27.64 -51.41
CA GLN A 177 -20.29 -26.44 -50.66
C GLN A 177 -19.03 -25.64 -50.28
N VAL A 178 -19.13 -24.32 -50.40
CA VAL A 178 -18.15 -23.37 -49.86
C VAL A 178 -18.48 -23.16 -48.38
N SER A 179 -17.70 -23.77 -47.49
CA SER A 179 -17.77 -23.47 -46.05
C SER A 179 -16.62 -22.57 -45.64
N GLY A 180 -16.85 -21.68 -44.67
CA GLY A 180 -15.86 -20.74 -44.17
C GLY A 180 -15.77 -20.72 -42.65
N LEU A 181 -14.66 -20.18 -42.16
CA LEU A 181 -14.54 -19.78 -40.76
C LEU A 181 -15.20 -18.40 -40.57
N GLY A 182 -15.97 -18.25 -39.50
CA GLY A 182 -16.65 -16.99 -39.20
C GLY A 182 -15.73 -15.96 -38.55
N ARG A 183 -16.30 -14.80 -38.19
CA ARG A 183 -15.53 -13.67 -37.63
C ARG A 183 -14.97 -13.97 -36.23
N ALA A 184 -15.42 -15.03 -35.57
CA ALA A 184 -14.86 -15.57 -34.34
C ALA A 184 -14.19 -16.93 -34.59
N SER A 185 -13.14 -16.95 -35.40
CA SER A 185 -12.26 -18.11 -35.62
C SER A 185 -11.16 -18.28 -34.57
N LYS A 186 -10.82 -17.20 -33.83
CA LYS A 186 -9.90 -17.19 -32.69
C LYS A 186 -10.67 -16.84 -31.42
N ALA A 187 -10.50 -17.66 -30.39
CA ALA A 187 -10.92 -17.38 -29.01
C ALA A 187 -9.69 -17.02 -28.18
N ARG A 188 -9.82 -16.02 -27.30
CA ARG A 188 -8.87 -15.69 -26.23
C ARG A 188 -9.42 -16.21 -24.91
N ILE A 189 -8.58 -16.90 -24.15
CA ILE A 189 -8.88 -17.38 -22.82
C ILE A 189 -7.91 -16.68 -21.89
N VAL A 190 -8.44 -15.98 -20.89
CA VAL A 190 -7.68 -15.43 -19.77
C VAL A 190 -7.84 -16.40 -18.61
N ILE A 191 -6.73 -16.86 -18.07
CA ILE A 191 -6.65 -17.58 -16.80
C ILE A 191 -6.48 -16.51 -15.72
N ILE A 192 -7.36 -16.54 -14.72
CA ILE A 192 -7.30 -15.69 -13.55
C ILE A 192 -6.79 -16.58 -12.42
N ASP A 193 -5.63 -16.21 -11.89
CA ASP A 193 -5.01 -16.87 -10.75
C ASP A 193 -5.85 -16.66 -9.47
N ASP A 194 -6.06 -17.71 -8.67
CA ASP A 194 -6.73 -17.66 -7.38
C ASP A 194 -5.84 -17.91 -6.13
N ASP A 195 -4.52 -17.94 -6.33
CA ASP A 195 -3.46 -18.16 -5.33
C ASP A 195 -2.77 -16.90 -4.79
N CYS A 196 -3.50 -15.77 -4.79
CA CYS A 196 -2.95 -14.51 -4.28
C CYS A 196 -2.40 -14.63 -2.85
N PRO A 197 -1.11 -14.30 -2.60
CA PRO A 197 -0.49 -14.39 -1.28
C PRO A 197 -0.96 -13.26 -0.37
N GLY A 198 -1.63 -12.25 -0.92
CA GLY A 198 -2.18 -11.13 -0.19
C GLY A 198 -1.13 -10.12 0.30
N VAL A 199 -1.62 -9.18 1.08
CA VAL A 199 -0.93 -7.96 1.49
C VAL A 199 -0.95 -7.83 3.01
N LEU A 200 0.22 -7.65 3.63
CA LEU A 200 0.33 -7.42 5.07
C LEU A 200 0.14 -5.95 5.44
N SER A 201 -0.62 -5.72 6.51
CA SER A 201 -0.80 -4.43 7.18
C SER A 201 -0.90 -4.64 8.68
N PHE A 202 -0.37 -3.72 9.49
CA PHE A 202 -0.74 -3.65 10.90
C PHE A 202 -2.25 -3.33 11.03
N GLU A 203 -2.91 -3.78 12.10
CA GLU A 203 -4.30 -3.35 12.35
C GLU A 203 -4.38 -1.82 12.50
N LYS A 204 -3.39 -1.21 13.17
CA LYS A 204 -3.31 0.22 13.49
C LYS A 204 -1.89 0.73 13.29
N ASP A 205 -1.76 1.87 12.63
CA ASP A 205 -0.46 2.53 12.39
C ASP A 205 0.10 3.17 13.67
N VAL A 206 -0.78 3.54 14.61
CA VAL A 206 -0.42 4.06 15.93
C VAL A 206 -1.07 3.21 17.01
N ILE A 207 -0.24 2.68 17.92
CA ILE A 207 -0.65 1.81 19.01
C ILE A 207 -0.29 2.50 20.33
N GLU A 208 -1.30 3.04 21.01
CA GLU A 208 -1.12 3.67 22.31
C GLU A 208 -1.16 2.63 23.43
N VAL A 209 -0.11 2.61 24.26
CA VAL A 209 0.08 1.65 25.34
C VAL A 209 0.27 2.42 26.64
N GLN A 210 -0.63 2.22 27.59
CA GLN A 210 -0.51 2.86 28.89
C GLN A 210 0.51 2.13 29.77
N GLU A 211 1.50 2.85 30.29
CA GLU A 211 2.45 2.30 31.25
C GLU A 211 1.73 1.90 32.55
N THR A 212 2.15 0.76 33.12
CA THR A 212 1.67 0.28 34.41
C THR A 212 2.85 0.10 35.36
N SER A 213 2.60 -0.15 36.64
CA SER A 213 3.67 -0.36 37.64
C SER A 213 4.48 -1.66 37.50
N LYS A 214 4.30 -2.41 36.40
CA LYS A 214 5.03 -3.64 36.05
C LYS A 214 5.24 -3.70 34.53
N ASP A 215 6.28 -4.43 34.13
CA ASP A 215 6.52 -4.77 32.73
C ASP A 215 5.30 -5.49 32.14
N GLN A 216 5.00 -5.18 30.87
CA GLN A 216 3.83 -5.69 30.18
C GLN A 216 4.20 -6.18 28.78
N VAL A 217 3.55 -7.26 28.33
CA VAL A 217 3.66 -7.74 26.95
C VAL A 217 2.43 -7.26 26.19
N ILE A 218 2.66 -6.51 25.13
CA ILE A 218 1.61 -6.10 24.18
C ILE A 218 1.60 -7.06 23.00
N GLN A 219 0.42 -7.34 22.48
CA GLN A 219 0.25 -8.08 21.23
C GLN A 219 -0.12 -7.10 20.12
N VAL A 220 0.73 -7.02 19.10
CA VAL A 220 0.51 -6.16 17.93
C VAL A 220 -0.07 -7.00 16.80
N LEU A 221 -1.34 -6.77 16.47
CA LEU A 221 -2.04 -7.53 15.43
C LEU A 221 -1.62 -7.09 14.02
N VAL A 222 -1.24 -8.07 13.21
CA VAL A 222 -0.93 -7.97 11.78
C VAL A 222 -2.00 -8.72 11.00
N ASN A 223 -2.52 -8.10 9.94
CA ASN A 223 -3.56 -8.64 9.08
C ASN A 223 -3.07 -8.80 7.64
N ARG A 224 -3.32 -9.99 7.08
CA ARG A 224 -3.15 -10.39 5.69
C ARG A 224 -4.47 -10.19 4.95
N LYS A 225 -4.48 -9.40 3.87
CA LYS A 225 -5.69 -9.00 3.13
C LYS A 225 -5.52 -9.24 1.62
N GLY A 226 -6.63 -9.37 0.90
CA GLY A 226 -6.61 -9.50 -0.56
C GLY A 226 -6.11 -10.85 -1.08
N GLY A 227 -5.77 -11.78 -0.19
CA GLY A 227 -5.26 -13.12 -0.51
C GLY A 227 -4.86 -13.84 0.77
N SER A 228 -4.86 -15.17 0.75
CA SER A 228 -4.46 -16.02 1.88
C SER A 228 -3.83 -17.35 1.45
N SER A 229 -3.51 -17.50 0.17
CA SER A 229 -3.00 -18.73 -0.40
C SER A 229 -1.51 -18.91 -0.14
N GLY A 230 -1.07 -20.15 0.02
CA GLY A 230 0.31 -20.48 0.37
C GLY A 230 0.77 -20.01 1.77
N SER A 231 1.90 -20.56 2.19
CA SER A 231 2.62 -20.16 3.42
C SER A 231 3.61 -19.04 3.09
N VAL A 232 3.48 -17.90 3.75
CA VAL A 232 4.24 -16.67 3.48
C VAL A 232 4.91 -16.15 4.74
N SER A 233 6.07 -15.49 4.60
CA SER A 233 6.82 -14.96 5.72
C SER A 233 7.38 -13.56 5.45
N CYS A 234 7.49 -12.77 6.53
CA CYS A 234 8.25 -11.53 6.54
C CYS A 234 9.10 -11.44 7.82
N LYS A 235 10.15 -10.63 7.82
CA LYS A 235 10.86 -10.28 9.05
C LYS A 235 10.18 -9.12 9.75
N PHE A 236 10.39 -9.02 11.06
CA PHE A 236 10.03 -7.85 11.84
C PHE A 236 11.15 -7.47 12.82
N GLN A 237 11.25 -6.18 13.14
CA GLN A 237 12.18 -5.65 14.14
C GLN A 237 11.66 -4.37 14.79
N THR A 238 12.04 -4.13 16.04
CA THR A 238 11.76 -2.87 16.75
C THR A 238 12.89 -1.84 16.59
N GLU A 239 12.58 -0.64 16.12
CA GLU A 239 13.51 0.50 15.94
C GLU A 239 13.24 1.60 16.98
N ALA A 240 14.31 2.13 17.59
CA ALA A 240 14.21 3.19 18.60
C ALA A 240 13.90 4.56 17.96
N ALA A 241 13.03 5.36 18.60
CA ALA A 241 12.77 6.75 18.20
C ALA A 241 13.01 7.71 19.38
N SER A 242 12.01 7.93 20.24
CA SER A 242 12.20 8.66 21.51
C SER A 242 12.27 7.75 22.73
N ALA A 243 11.69 6.54 22.66
CA ALA A 243 11.92 5.47 23.63
C ALA A 243 13.28 4.80 23.38
N THR A 244 14.00 4.46 24.45
CA THR A 244 15.32 3.83 24.41
C THR A 244 15.23 2.31 24.57
N GLN A 245 15.80 1.57 23.61
CA GLN A 245 15.96 0.11 23.66
C GLN A 245 16.61 -0.36 24.98
N GLY A 246 16.06 -1.43 25.57
CA GLY A 246 16.54 -2.06 26.80
C GLY A 246 16.24 -1.27 28.08
N ALA A 247 15.66 -0.07 27.97
CA ALA A 247 15.25 0.75 29.09
C ALA A 247 13.74 1.02 29.08
N ASP A 248 13.16 1.24 27.90
CA ASP A 248 11.75 1.61 27.70
C ASP A 248 10.93 0.46 27.08
N TYR A 249 11.59 -0.37 26.29
CA TYR A 249 11.06 -1.60 25.70
C TYR A 249 12.19 -2.61 25.49
N VAL A 250 11.88 -3.90 25.43
CA VAL A 250 12.82 -4.94 25.03
C VAL A 250 12.84 -5.02 23.50
N HIS A 251 14.02 -4.87 22.89
CA HIS A 251 14.14 -5.01 21.44
C HIS A 251 13.75 -6.43 21.03
N THR A 252 12.83 -6.49 20.07
CA THR A 252 12.24 -7.73 19.57
C THR A 252 12.46 -7.77 18.06
N GLU A 253 13.03 -8.86 17.58
CA GLU A 253 13.23 -9.16 16.16
C GLU A 253 12.83 -10.62 15.90
N GLY A 254 12.46 -10.93 14.66
CA GLY A 254 12.10 -12.29 14.28
C GLY A 254 11.51 -12.40 12.88
N THR A 255 10.94 -13.57 12.60
CA THR A 255 10.17 -13.85 11.38
C THR A 255 8.72 -14.12 11.76
N LEU A 256 7.79 -13.50 11.05
CA LEU A 256 6.35 -13.73 11.15
C LEU A 256 5.93 -14.59 9.95
N THR A 257 5.44 -15.81 10.20
CA THR A 257 5.08 -16.78 9.16
C THR A 257 3.59 -17.06 9.20
N PHE A 258 2.85 -16.66 8.16
CA PHE A 258 1.44 -16.97 7.97
C PHE A 258 1.31 -18.26 7.17
N GLU A 259 0.74 -19.29 7.77
CA GLU A 259 0.37 -20.50 7.03
C GLU A 259 -0.82 -20.25 6.08
N GLU A 260 -1.08 -21.21 5.21
CA GLU A 260 -2.19 -21.22 4.27
C GLU A 260 -3.54 -20.94 4.99
N GLY A 261 -4.34 -20.03 4.44
CA GLY A 261 -5.62 -19.61 5.01
C GLY A 261 -5.54 -18.75 6.29
N VAL A 262 -4.36 -18.52 6.85
CA VAL A 262 -4.19 -17.68 8.06
C VAL A 262 -4.20 -16.19 7.66
N THR A 263 -5.19 -15.45 8.18
CA THR A 263 -5.41 -14.03 7.84
C THR A 263 -4.90 -13.03 8.89
N SER A 264 -4.62 -13.47 10.11
CA SER A 264 -4.17 -12.58 11.21
C SER A 264 -3.16 -13.27 12.13
N GLN A 265 -2.17 -12.54 12.63
CA GLN A 265 -1.23 -12.96 13.66
C GLN A 265 -0.80 -11.82 14.57
N GLU A 266 -0.23 -12.15 15.72
CA GLU A 266 0.20 -11.20 16.75
C GLU A 266 1.73 -11.22 16.94
N ILE A 267 2.34 -10.03 17.00
CA ILE A 267 3.74 -9.85 17.40
C ILE A 267 3.77 -9.42 18.87
N ALA A 268 4.37 -10.25 19.73
CA ALA A 268 4.55 -9.97 21.14
C ALA A 268 5.74 -9.02 21.39
N VAL A 269 5.50 -7.84 21.95
CA VAL A 269 6.54 -6.86 22.30
C VAL A 269 6.48 -6.58 23.81
N THR A 270 7.64 -6.56 24.48
CA THR A 270 7.69 -6.28 25.94
C THR A 270 8.03 -4.82 26.21
N ILE A 271 7.14 -4.13 26.92
CA ILE A 271 7.33 -2.75 27.42
C ILE A 271 7.84 -2.81 28.85
N ILE A 272 8.91 -2.06 29.14
CA ILE A 272 9.56 -2.02 30.45
C ILE A 272 8.93 -0.89 31.27
N SER A 273 8.52 -1.20 32.50
CA SER A 273 7.99 -0.21 33.44
C SER A 273 9.10 0.57 34.12
N LYS A 274 9.07 1.89 33.99
CA LYS A 274 9.91 2.85 34.72
C LYS A 274 9.12 3.69 35.72
N GLY A 275 7.80 3.59 35.73
CA GLY A 275 6.89 4.44 36.49
C GLY A 275 6.82 5.86 35.94
N ARG A 276 6.84 6.06 34.61
CA ARG A 276 6.76 7.43 34.06
C ARG A 276 5.41 8.06 34.37
N VAL A 277 5.47 9.27 34.93
CA VAL A 277 4.31 10.05 35.38
C VAL A 277 3.94 11.17 34.39
N TYR A 278 4.92 11.57 33.55
CA TYR A 278 4.78 12.65 32.57
C TYR A 278 5.63 12.36 31.33
N GLY A 279 5.27 13.01 30.22
CA GLY A 279 5.85 12.73 28.91
C GLY A 279 5.14 11.57 28.21
N LYS A 280 5.44 11.41 26.93
CA LYS A 280 5.19 10.19 26.15
C LYS A 280 6.48 9.87 25.41
N GLU A 281 6.73 8.59 25.20
CA GLU A 281 7.86 8.10 24.41
C GLU A 281 7.33 7.17 23.33
N GLU A 282 8.00 7.09 22.20
CA GLU A 282 7.56 6.26 21.06
C GLU A 282 8.74 5.52 20.44
N PHE A 283 8.45 4.34 19.91
CA PHE A 283 9.35 3.51 19.10
C PHE A 283 8.56 2.91 17.94
N ARG A 284 9.25 2.31 16.98
CA ARG A 284 8.64 1.73 15.78
C ARG A 284 8.76 0.22 15.79
N LEU A 285 7.73 -0.46 15.29
CA LEU A 285 7.79 -1.86 14.88
C LEU A 285 7.70 -1.88 13.35
N ILE A 286 8.70 -2.46 12.71
CA ILE A 286 8.85 -2.46 11.26
C ILE A 286 8.79 -3.90 10.77
N MET A 287 7.95 -4.17 9.77
CA MET A 287 7.98 -5.40 8.98
C MET A 287 8.66 -5.13 7.65
N SER A 288 9.52 -6.05 7.22
CA SER A 288 10.32 -5.94 5.99
C SER A 288 10.66 -7.33 5.45
N GLU A 289 11.31 -7.40 4.28
CA GLU A 289 11.73 -8.66 3.65
C GLU A 289 10.56 -9.66 3.51
N ALA A 290 9.50 -9.27 2.80
CA ALA A 290 8.42 -10.18 2.44
C ALA A 290 8.92 -11.28 1.48
N GLN A 291 8.37 -12.49 1.61
CA GLN A 291 8.76 -13.67 0.85
C GLN A 291 7.53 -14.35 0.24
N ASN A 292 7.73 -15.14 -0.81
CA ASN A 292 6.68 -15.92 -1.51
C ASN A 292 5.54 -15.01 -2.05
N GLY A 293 5.91 -14.00 -2.86
CA GLY A 293 4.96 -13.08 -3.52
C GLY A 293 4.22 -12.09 -2.61
N LEU A 294 4.33 -12.26 -1.29
CA LEU A 294 3.75 -11.38 -0.28
C LEU A 294 4.17 -9.92 -0.46
N SER A 295 3.22 -9.00 -0.30
CA SER A 295 3.45 -7.55 -0.41
C SER A 295 3.02 -6.81 0.87
N PHE A 296 3.43 -5.54 1.02
CA PHE A 296 2.97 -4.65 2.09
C PHE A 296 1.99 -3.60 1.55
N ASP A 297 1.07 -3.15 2.42
CA ASP A 297 0.03 -2.16 2.09
C ASP A 297 0.67 -0.79 1.74
N PRO A 298 0.69 -0.38 0.45
CA PRO A 298 1.46 0.77 -0.02
C PRO A 298 0.83 2.11 0.37
N GLU A 299 -0.40 2.12 0.89
CA GLU A 299 -1.07 3.33 1.36
C GLU A 299 -0.63 3.75 2.79
N ARG A 300 0.20 2.93 3.45
CA ARG A 300 0.67 3.15 4.84
C ARG A 300 2.10 3.70 4.93
N ASP A 301 2.49 4.08 6.14
CA ASP A 301 3.71 4.83 6.50
C ASP A 301 5.06 4.17 6.13
N GLY A 302 5.07 2.96 5.55
CA GLY A 302 6.27 2.23 5.10
C GLY A 302 6.45 2.12 3.57
N GLY A 303 5.45 2.48 2.76
CA GLY A 303 5.48 2.29 1.31
C GLY A 303 5.37 0.81 0.89
N PRO A 304 5.80 0.44 -0.33
CA PRO A 304 5.62 -0.92 -0.85
C PRO A 304 6.56 -1.97 -0.22
N ASP A 305 7.74 -1.55 0.23
CA ASP A 305 8.81 -2.48 0.66
C ASP A 305 8.75 -2.84 2.15
N GLN A 306 7.99 -2.08 2.96
CA GLN A 306 7.94 -2.19 4.41
C GLN A 306 6.57 -1.77 4.96
N SER A 307 6.21 -2.27 6.14
CA SER A 307 5.08 -1.76 6.93
C SER A 307 5.58 -1.28 8.29
N ILE A 308 5.10 -0.14 8.77
CA ILE A 308 5.56 0.49 10.01
C ILE A 308 4.37 0.77 10.92
N ALA A 309 4.48 0.37 12.19
CA ALA A 309 3.60 0.82 13.28
C ALA A 309 4.41 1.60 14.31
N THR A 310 3.86 2.72 14.78
CA THR A 310 4.42 3.52 15.87
C THR A 310 3.74 3.15 17.18
N ILE A 311 4.51 2.63 18.13
CA ILE A 311 4.04 2.27 19.46
C ILE A 311 4.35 3.44 20.40
N VAL A 312 3.31 4.03 20.97
CA VAL A 312 3.38 5.21 21.84
C VAL A 312 3.14 4.77 23.28
N ILE A 313 4.17 4.89 24.11
CA ILE A 313 4.09 4.61 25.54
C ILE A 313 3.56 5.87 26.25
N LEU A 314 2.34 5.77 26.75
CA LEU A 314 1.65 6.79 27.55
C LEU A 314 1.97 6.62 29.04
N PRO A 315 1.97 7.70 29.84
CA PRO A 315 2.32 7.63 31.26
C PRO A 315 1.23 6.94 32.08
N ASP A 316 1.62 6.38 33.24
CA ASP A 316 0.71 5.75 34.20
C ASP A 316 -0.25 6.81 34.78
N GLU A 317 -1.53 6.76 34.40
CA GLU A 317 -2.55 7.72 34.87
C GLU A 317 -2.87 7.57 36.35
N VAL A 318 -2.69 6.38 36.93
CA VAL A 318 -2.93 6.14 38.36
C VAL A 318 -1.81 6.78 39.17
N ALA A 319 -0.56 6.61 38.75
CA ALA A 319 0.60 7.29 39.35
C ALA A 319 0.49 8.81 39.19
N LYS A 320 0.12 9.29 37.98
CA LYS A 320 -0.09 10.71 37.67
C LYS A 320 -1.19 11.33 38.52
N SER A 321 -2.37 10.71 38.60
CA SER A 321 -3.48 11.18 39.42
C SER A 321 -3.11 11.26 40.92
N ARG A 322 -2.38 10.26 41.44
CA ARG A 322 -1.87 10.28 42.82
C ARG A 322 -0.89 11.45 43.03
N LEU A 323 0.04 11.66 42.10
CA LEU A 323 1.07 12.69 42.20
C LEU A 323 0.50 14.11 42.04
N ASP A 324 -0.41 14.34 41.08
CA ASP A 324 -1.14 15.60 40.93
C ASP A 324 -1.96 15.93 42.20
N ARG A 325 -2.60 14.91 42.83
CA ARG A 325 -3.32 15.09 44.11
C ARG A 325 -2.37 15.51 45.23
N VAL A 326 -1.22 14.85 45.38
CA VAL A 326 -0.20 15.22 46.40
C VAL A 326 0.35 16.63 46.15
N ALA A 327 0.67 16.98 44.91
CA ALA A 327 1.15 18.31 44.54
C ALA A 327 0.13 19.42 44.89
N SER A 328 -1.17 19.16 44.68
CA SER A 328 -2.24 20.11 45.04
C SER A 328 -2.36 20.32 46.55
N LEU A 329 -2.25 19.24 47.35
CA LEU A 329 -2.31 19.31 48.82
C LEU A 329 -1.12 20.08 49.41
N LEU A 330 0.08 19.89 48.84
CA LEU A 330 1.30 20.57 49.25
C LEU A 330 1.39 22.02 48.74
N ARG A 331 0.42 22.50 47.95
CA ARG A 331 0.41 23.83 47.31
C ARG A 331 1.70 24.15 46.55
N ILE A 332 2.31 23.13 45.93
CA ILE A 332 3.52 23.32 45.14
C ILE A 332 3.09 24.04 43.85
N ASN A 333 3.41 25.34 43.75
CA ASN A 333 3.22 26.09 42.51
C ASN A 333 4.08 25.48 41.40
N ARG A 334 3.44 24.66 40.56
CA ARG A 334 4.03 23.97 39.40
C ARG A 334 4.86 24.91 38.53
N ASP A 335 4.35 26.11 38.30
CA ASP A 335 5.03 27.17 37.54
C ASP A 335 6.36 27.58 38.17
N ARG A 336 6.45 27.65 39.51
CA ARG A 336 7.69 28.02 40.22
C ARG A 336 8.74 26.91 40.15
N ALA A 337 8.32 25.64 40.10
CA ALA A 337 9.22 24.51 39.91
C ALA A 337 9.73 24.45 38.46
N ALA A 338 8.84 24.62 37.46
CA ALA A 338 9.21 24.66 36.04
C ALA A 338 10.13 25.85 35.70
N LEU A 339 9.82 27.05 36.22
CA LEU A 339 10.65 28.26 36.03
C LEU A 339 12.03 28.18 36.69
N GLY A 340 12.26 27.21 37.58
CA GLY A 340 13.57 26.95 38.19
C GLY A 340 14.60 26.34 37.23
N ALA A 341 14.16 25.73 36.13
CA ALA A 341 15.03 25.10 35.12
C ALA A 341 15.33 25.99 33.90
N SER A 342 14.49 27.00 33.64
CA SER A 342 14.61 27.90 32.47
C SER A 342 15.63 29.02 32.67
N ASN A 343 16.41 29.32 31.63
CA ASN A 343 17.47 30.33 31.68
C ASN A 343 16.88 31.76 31.68
N TRP A 344 17.48 32.71 32.39
CA TRP A 344 16.92 34.07 32.65
C TRP A 344 16.48 34.85 31.40
N LYS A 345 17.01 34.50 30.22
CA LYS A 345 16.63 35.09 28.92
C LYS A 345 15.19 34.75 28.51
N GLU A 346 14.68 33.58 28.86
CA GLU A 346 13.31 33.16 28.54
C GLU A 346 12.29 33.89 29.43
N GLN A 347 12.65 34.11 30.70
CA GLN A 347 11.86 34.88 31.66
C GLN A 347 11.66 36.34 31.20
N ALA A 348 12.67 36.95 30.55
CA ALA A 348 12.58 38.30 30.01
C ALA A 348 11.67 38.44 28.77
N ALA A 349 11.44 37.35 28.02
CA ALA A 349 10.54 37.34 26.87
C ALA A 349 9.07 37.33 27.31
N LEU A 350 8.71 36.47 28.27
CA LEU A 350 7.34 36.35 28.80
C LEU A 350 6.86 37.61 29.54
N GLY A 351 7.75 38.31 30.25
CA GLY A 351 7.42 39.53 30.98
C GLY A 351 6.92 40.69 30.09
N ARG A 352 7.24 40.68 28.79
CA ARG A 352 6.74 41.70 27.84
C ARG A 352 5.34 41.42 27.31
N THR A 353 4.91 40.16 27.31
CA THR A 353 3.61 39.76 26.75
C THR A 353 2.45 39.96 27.72
N TYR A 354 2.73 39.94 29.04
CA TYR A 354 1.71 39.94 30.10
C TYR A 354 1.75 41.15 31.07
N GLY A 355 2.54 42.19 30.77
CA GLY A 355 2.40 43.50 31.44
C GLY A 355 2.65 43.52 32.96
N MET A 356 3.47 42.60 33.49
CA MET A 356 3.66 42.44 34.93
C MET A 356 4.79 43.33 35.46
N VAL A 357 4.45 44.30 36.32
CA VAL A 357 5.43 45.18 36.99
C VAL A 357 6.07 44.44 38.16
N ILE A 358 7.35 44.07 38.03
CA ILE A 358 8.13 43.50 39.13
C ILE A 358 8.61 44.65 40.02
N ARG A 359 7.99 44.82 41.20
CA ARG A 359 8.60 45.57 42.30
C ARG A 359 9.63 44.67 42.99
N MET A 360 10.88 45.11 42.99
CA MET A 360 11.93 44.52 43.83
C MET A 360 11.86 45.11 45.24
N SER A 361 12.25 44.33 46.24
CA SER A 361 12.60 44.75 47.60
C SER A 361 13.92 44.07 47.96
#